data_AF-A0A7Y8IS97-F1
#
_entry.id   AF-A0A7Y8IS97-F1
#
_cell.length_a   1.000
_cell.length_b   1.000
_cell.length_c   1.000
_cell.angle_alpha   90.00
_cell.angle_beta   90.00
_cell.angle_gamma   90.00
#
_symmetry.space_group_name_H-M   'P 1'
#
loop_
_entity.id
_entity.type
_entity.pdbx_description
1 polymer ?
#
loop_
_entity_poly.entity_id
_entity_poly.type
_entity_poly.pdbx_seq_one_letter_code
_entity_poly.pdbx_strand_id
1 'polypeptide(L)'
;MNGQIKKILSSLHSRHIPGIVSENSKEAILRIMGWIPRDAVVGIGDSTTIRQLRIPEALKERGNRVLDPFEAKGPLADPKDALRQHKNTLTKATVSDIFLTGTNAITQDGKLVNVDAVGNRVAGMVWGHPTSIIVIGRNKIVKDVDEAFYRIRKIIAPNHVRIRSVELGGRKSKTPCAVTGKCNDCRARDRVCNIFTIIEGKPFFTDLKVVFVNEDLGLSWDPTWPKDRIMQIVENYKKSVWIPVGNEN
;
A
#
# COMPACT_ATOMS: atom_id res chain seq x y z
N MET A 1 -3.38 -22.08 7.75
CA MET A 1 -3.23 -20.98 6.77
C MET A 1 -3.79 -21.34 5.40
N ASN A 2 -3.45 -22.50 4.82
CA ASN A 2 -3.92 -22.90 3.48
C ASN A 2 -5.44 -22.92 3.31
N GLY A 3 -6.20 -23.33 4.33
CA GLY A 3 -7.68 -23.32 4.27
C GLY A 3 -8.30 -21.92 4.25
N GLN A 4 -7.74 -20.98 5.01
CA GLN A 4 -8.24 -19.60 5.08
C GLN A 4 -7.97 -18.85 3.77
N ILE A 5 -6.74 -18.95 3.25
CA ILE A 5 -6.37 -18.28 1.99
C ILE A 5 -7.19 -18.86 0.83
N LYS A 6 -7.40 -20.19 0.76
CA LYS A 6 -8.29 -20.80 -0.25
C LYS A 6 -9.71 -20.22 -0.24
N LYS A 7 -10.29 -20.02 0.95
CA LYS A 7 -11.62 -19.38 1.08
C LYS A 7 -11.62 -17.94 0.56
N ILE A 8 -10.57 -17.18 0.85
CA ILE A 8 -10.42 -15.80 0.36
C ILE A 8 -10.29 -15.78 -1.16
N LEU A 9 -9.48 -16.67 -1.76
CA LEU A 9 -9.37 -16.77 -3.21
C LEU A 9 -10.71 -17.10 -3.88
N SER A 10 -11.48 -18.03 -3.31
CA SER A 10 -12.82 -18.34 -3.80
C SER A 10 -13.77 -17.12 -3.69
N SER A 11 -13.65 -16.35 -2.61
CA SER A 11 -14.45 -15.14 -2.41
C SER A 11 -14.03 -13.99 -3.33
N LEU A 12 -12.74 -13.87 -3.67
CA LEU A 12 -12.27 -12.93 -4.68
C LEU A 12 -12.74 -13.33 -6.08
N HIS A 13 -12.72 -14.62 -6.39
CA HIS A 13 -13.19 -15.15 -7.66
C HIS A 13 -14.68 -14.85 -7.88
N SER A 14 -15.55 -15.05 -6.87
CA SER A 14 -16.98 -14.69 -6.97
C SER A 14 -17.22 -13.18 -7.11
N ARG A 15 -16.22 -12.36 -6.79
CA ARG A 15 -16.18 -10.91 -6.99
C ARG A 15 -15.50 -10.50 -8.31
N HIS A 16 -15.19 -11.46 -9.18
CA HIS A 16 -14.50 -11.29 -10.45
C HIS A 16 -13.07 -10.72 -10.33
N ILE A 17 -12.43 -10.91 -9.18
CA ILE A 17 -11.05 -10.48 -8.91
C ILE A 17 -10.15 -11.73 -8.93
N PRO A 18 -9.31 -11.93 -9.97
CA PRO A 18 -8.35 -13.02 -9.97
C PRO A 18 -7.35 -12.88 -8.82
N GLY A 19 -7.16 -13.95 -8.05
CA GLY A 19 -6.24 -14.00 -6.92
C GLY A 19 -5.29 -15.19 -7.04
N ILE A 20 -4.02 -14.98 -6.69
CA ILE A 20 -3.03 -16.05 -6.54
C ILE A 20 -2.35 -16.00 -5.18
N VAL A 21 -1.70 -17.10 -4.80
CA VAL A 21 -0.90 -17.21 -3.57
C VAL A 21 0.55 -17.43 -3.94
N SER A 22 1.42 -16.86 -3.14
CA SER A 22 2.87 -17.04 -3.17
C SER A 22 3.32 -17.40 -1.76
N GLU A 23 4.11 -18.47 -1.64
CA GLU A 23 4.60 -18.96 -0.36
C GLU A 23 5.64 -18.03 0.27
N ASN A 24 6.29 -17.19 -0.53
CA ASN A 24 7.30 -16.23 -0.07
C ASN A 24 7.48 -15.07 -1.05
N SER A 25 8.28 -14.10 -0.62
CA SER A 25 8.65 -12.92 -1.41
C SER A 25 9.23 -13.26 -2.79
N LYS A 26 10.08 -14.29 -2.91
CA LYS A 26 10.72 -14.66 -4.19
C LYS A 26 9.68 -15.12 -5.22
N GLU A 27 8.77 -15.99 -4.80
CA GLU A 27 7.70 -16.48 -5.65
C GLU A 27 6.74 -15.35 -6.06
N ALA A 28 6.43 -14.44 -5.13
CA ALA A 28 5.58 -13.29 -5.41
C ALA A 28 6.20 -12.38 -6.49
N ILE A 29 7.49 -12.08 -6.38
CA ILE A 29 8.23 -11.29 -7.38
C ILE A 29 8.16 -11.97 -8.75
N LEU A 30 8.46 -13.27 -8.84
CA LEU A 30 8.41 -14.01 -10.11
C LEU A 30 7.04 -13.94 -10.77
N ARG A 31 5.97 -14.15 -10.00
CA ARG A 31 4.59 -14.12 -10.50
C ARG A 31 4.17 -12.73 -10.97
N ILE A 32 4.49 -11.69 -10.18
CA ILE A 32 4.20 -10.30 -10.54
C ILE A 32 4.95 -9.92 -11.82
N MET A 33 6.23 -10.25 -11.90
CA MET A 33 7.04 -9.97 -13.09
C MET A 33 6.51 -10.72 -14.32
N GLY A 34 6.02 -11.95 -14.17
CA GLY A 34 5.40 -12.71 -15.26
C GLY A 34 4.10 -12.10 -15.80
N TRP A 35 3.39 -11.30 -15.01
CA TRP A 35 2.17 -10.60 -15.44
C TRP A 35 2.41 -9.25 -16.12
N ILE A 36 3.60 -8.68 -15.97
CA ILE A 36 3.92 -7.33 -16.46
C ILE A 36 4.65 -7.44 -17.80
N PRO A 37 4.08 -6.95 -18.91
CA PRO A 37 4.77 -6.88 -20.20
C PRO A 37 6.09 -6.11 -20.11
N ARG A 38 7.07 -6.42 -20.97
CA ARG A 38 8.39 -5.78 -20.93
C ARG A 38 8.36 -4.30 -21.35
N ASP A 39 7.45 -3.96 -22.24
CA ASP A 39 7.22 -2.62 -22.77
C ASP A 39 6.21 -1.80 -21.95
N ALA A 40 5.52 -2.43 -20.99
CA ALA A 40 4.54 -1.74 -20.15
C ALA A 40 5.17 -0.62 -19.31
N VAL A 41 4.44 0.50 -19.25
CA VAL A 41 4.66 1.57 -18.29
C VAL A 41 4.02 1.19 -16.97
N VAL A 42 4.81 1.18 -15.90
CA VAL A 42 4.38 0.70 -14.58
C VAL A 42 4.31 1.85 -13.58
N GLY A 43 3.12 2.17 -13.08
CA GLY A 43 2.91 3.13 -12.00
C GLY A 43 2.99 2.49 -10.62
N ILE A 44 3.63 3.16 -9.67
CA ILE A 44 3.69 2.72 -8.27
C ILE A 44 2.74 3.55 -7.42
N GLY A 45 1.84 2.89 -6.68
CA GLY A 45 0.89 3.50 -5.74
C GLY A 45 1.27 3.29 -4.29
N ASP A 46 1.91 4.29 -3.67
CA ASP A 46 2.38 4.37 -2.26
C ASP A 46 2.16 3.09 -1.43
N SER A 47 3.00 2.08 -1.64
CA SER A 47 2.85 0.78 -1.00
C SER A 47 4.19 0.28 -0.46
N THR A 48 4.28 0.25 0.86
CA THR A 48 5.43 -0.35 1.55
C THR A 48 5.56 -1.83 1.25
N THR A 49 4.46 -2.54 0.99
CA THR A 49 4.49 -3.96 0.56
C THR A 49 5.24 -4.12 -0.77
N ILE A 50 4.97 -3.25 -1.75
CA ILE A 50 5.66 -3.26 -3.04
C ILE A 50 7.16 -2.96 -2.87
N ARG A 51 7.50 -2.00 -1.99
CA ARG A 51 8.90 -1.64 -1.69
C ARG A 51 9.67 -2.71 -0.95
N GLN A 52 9.05 -3.37 0.04
CA GLN A 52 9.69 -4.47 0.78
C GLN A 52 10.08 -5.63 -0.15
N LEU A 53 9.32 -5.83 -1.23
CA LEU A 53 9.61 -6.82 -2.27
C LEU A 53 10.60 -6.34 -3.33
N ARG A 54 11.04 -5.07 -3.28
CA ARG A 54 11.95 -4.46 -4.27
C ARG A 54 11.49 -4.60 -5.73
N ILE A 55 10.16 -4.58 -5.95
CA ILE A 55 9.58 -4.72 -7.29
C ILE A 55 9.94 -3.53 -8.20
N PRO A 56 9.91 -2.26 -7.74
CA PRO A 56 10.29 -1.12 -8.58
C PRO A 56 11.73 -1.26 -9.12
N GLU A 57 12.66 -1.72 -8.29
CA GLU A 57 14.06 -1.95 -8.65
C GLU A 57 14.17 -3.08 -9.68
N ALA A 58 13.53 -4.22 -9.43
CA ALA A 58 13.53 -5.36 -10.36
C ALA A 58 12.92 -5.01 -11.73
N LEU A 59 11.90 -4.15 -11.77
CA LEU A 59 11.31 -3.65 -13.01
C LEU A 59 12.26 -2.73 -13.78
N LYS A 60 12.93 -1.81 -13.08
CA LYS A 60 13.94 -0.93 -13.69
C LYS A 60 15.11 -1.74 -14.25
N GLU A 61 15.64 -2.70 -13.49
CA GLU A 61 16.71 -3.61 -13.93
C GLU A 61 16.30 -4.43 -15.16
N ARG A 62 15.02 -4.83 -15.26
CA ARG A 62 14.48 -5.52 -16.44
C ARG A 62 14.29 -4.62 -17.66
N GLY A 63 14.31 -3.30 -17.49
CA GLY A 63 14.15 -2.31 -18.56
C GLY A 63 12.73 -1.71 -18.69
N ASN A 64 11.83 -1.96 -17.75
CA ASN A 64 10.49 -1.35 -17.77
C ASN A 64 10.54 0.15 -17.46
N ARG A 65 9.64 0.93 -18.05
CA ARG A 65 9.44 2.34 -17.69
C ARG A 65 8.65 2.44 -16.39
N VAL A 66 9.33 2.68 -15.26
CA VAL A 66 8.71 2.78 -13.94
C VAL A 66 8.42 4.24 -13.56
N LEU A 67 7.16 4.55 -13.27
CA LEU A 67 6.70 5.83 -12.74
C LEU A 67 6.53 5.70 -11.22
N ASP A 68 7.59 6.04 -10.47
CA ASP A 68 7.61 5.97 -9.01
C ASP A 68 7.66 7.38 -8.37
N PRO A 69 6.53 7.91 -7.89
CA PRO A 69 6.48 9.22 -7.24
C PRO A 69 7.20 9.25 -5.88
N PHE A 70 7.44 8.08 -5.29
CA PHE A 70 7.88 7.93 -3.89
C PHE A 70 9.35 7.49 -3.79
N GLU A 71 10.06 7.46 -4.92
CA GLU A 71 11.50 7.26 -4.95
C GLU A 71 12.21 8.43 -4.23
N ALA A 72 13.12 8.09 -3.32
CA ALA A 72 13.93 9.08 -2.63
C ALA A 72 14.80 9.81 -3.65
N LYS A 73 14.69 11.14 -3.68
CA LYS A 73 15.56 11.96 -4.50
C LYS A 73 16.83 12.26 -3.73
N GLY A 74 17.96 12.33 -4.44
CA GLY A 74 19.23 12.68 -3.85
C GLY A 74 19.18 14.02 -3.11
N PRO A 75 20.09 14.25 -2.15
CA PRO A 75 20.07 15.40 -1.23
C PRO A 75 20.25 16.78 -1.88
N LEU A 76 20.43 16.83 -3.21
CA LEU A 76 20.75 18.03 -3.97
C LEU A 76 19.55 18.65 -4.71
N ALA A 77 18.35 18.09 -4.58
CA ALA A 77 17.17 18.64 -5.24
C ALA A 77 16.53 19.78 -4.41
N ASP A 78 16.30 20.94 -5.03
CA ASP A 78 15.48 22.01 -4.43
C ASP A 78 14.12 21.44 -3.97
N PRO A 79 13.65 21.71 -2.73
CA PRO A 79 12.39 21.17 -2.22
C PRO A 79 11.16 21.45 -3.10
N LYS A 80 11.09 22.63 -3.75
CA LYS A 80 10.00 22.99 -4.67
C LYS A 80 10.04 22.14 -5.94
N ASP A 81 11.22 21.92 -6.50
CA ASP A 81 11.39 21.06 -7.67
C ASP A 81 11.12 19.59 -7.32
N ALA A 82 11.57 19.14 -6.15
CA ALA A 82 11.26 17.81 -5.64
C ALA A 82 9.74 17.59 -5.54
N LEU A 83 9.00 18.55 -4.99
CA LEU A 83 7.54 18.52 -4.91
C LEU A 83 6.86 18.58 -6.29
N ARG A 84 7.33 19.46 -7.18
CA ARG A 84 6.78 19.59 -8.55
C ARG A 84 6.92 18.28 -9.33
N GLN A 85 8.10 17.68 -9.30
CA GLN A 85 8.34 16.41 -9.97
C GLN A 85 7.60 15.26 -9.27
N HIS A 86 7.48 15.25 -7.94
CA HIS A 86 6.62 14.28 -7.23
C HIS A 86 5.18 14.32 -7.76
N LYS A 87 4.57 15.51 -7.82
CA LYS A 87 3.20 15.69 -8.35
C LYS A 87 3.08 15.29 -9.82
N ASN A 88 4.07 15.62 -10.65
CA ASN A 88 4.09 15.25 -12.07
C ASN A 88 4.14 13.72 -12.23
N THR A 89 5.08 13.05 -11.56
CA THR A 89 5.18 11.59 -11.61
C THR A 89 3.93 10.93 -11.04
N LEU A 90 3.35 11.47 -9.96
CA LEU A 90 2.11 10.96 -9.37
C LEU A 90 0.94 11.00 -10.36
N THR A 91 0.80 12.11 -11.08
CA THR A 91 -0.25 12.27 -12.10
C THR A 91 -0.06 11.24 -13.23
N LYS A 92 1.17 11.09 -13.75
CA LYS A 92 1.48 10.11 -14.79
C LYS A 92 1.29 8.67 -14.31
N ALA A 93 1.69 8.37 -13.07
CA ALA A 93 1.54 7.05 -12.48
C ALA A 93 0.06 6.65 -12.31
N THR A 94 -0.87 7.62 -12.29
CA THR A 94 -2.32 7.38 -12.19
C THR A 94 -2.97 6.93 -13.51
N VAL A 95 -2.25 7.00 -14.64
CA VAL A 95 -2.74 6.57 -15.97
C VAL A 95 -1.66 5.78 -16.70
N SER A 96 -1.24 4.66 -16.11
CA SER A 96 -0.22 3.76 -16.67
C SER A 96 -0.82 2.41 -17.09
N ASP A 97 -0.07 1.60 -17.82
CA ASP A 97 -0.55 0.30 -18.31
C ASP A 97 -0.80 -0.68 -17.16
N ILE A 98 0.12 -0.67 -16.17
CA ILE A 98 0.03 -1.47 -14.95
C ILE A 98 0.19 -0.57 -13.74
N PHE A 99 -0.71 -0.69 -12.76
CA PHE A 99 -0.56 -0.07 -11.44
C PHE A 99 -0.20 -1.10 -10.37
N LEU A 100 0.86 -0.85 -9.61
CA LEU A 100 1.27 -1.70 -8.50
C LEU A 100 0.99 -1.02 -7.16
N THR A 101 0.24 -1.70 -6.31
CA THR A 101 -0.01 -1.22 -4.95
C THR A 101 -0.31 -2.37 -3.98
N GLY A 102 -0.62 -2.04 -2.73
CA GLY A 102 -1.21 -2.95 -1.77
C GLY A 102 -2.52 -2.38 -1.21
N THR A 103 -3.23 -3.19 -0.44
CA THR A 103 -4.39 -2.75 0.35
C THR A 103 -3.98 -2.50 1.81
N ASN A 104 -4.82 -1.80 2.58
CA ASN A 104 -4.64 -1.72 4.05
C ASN A 104 -5.14 -3.00 4.73
N ALA A 105 -6.28 -3.51 4.29
CA ALA A 105 -6.85 -4.77 4.77
C ALA A 105 -7.62 -5.51 3.67
N ILE A 106 -7.76 -6.83 3.85
CA ILE A 106 -8.66 -7.67 3.07
C ILE A 106 -9.47 -8.55 4.01
N THR A 107 -10.79 -8.56 3.82
CA THR A 107 -11.70 -9.38 4.62
C THR A 107 -11.66 -10.85 4.19
N GLN A 108 -12.11 -11.76 5.06
CA GLN A 108 -12.17 -13.18 4.73
C GLN A 108 -13.09 -13.48 3.54
N ASP A 109 -14.11 -12.64 3.33
CA ASP A 109 -15.04 -12.70 2.21
C ASP A 109 -14.60 -11.85 0.99
N GLY A 110 -13.34 -11.40 0.95
CA GLY A 110 -12.70 -10.88 -0.26
C GLY A 110 -12.90 -9.40 -0.56
N LYS A 111 -13.34 -8.57 0.40
CA LYS A 111 -13.43 -7.10 0.23
C LYS A 111 -12.08 -6.45 0.52
N LEU A 112 -11.64 -5.52 -0.33
CA LEU A 112 -10.44 -4.72 -0.09
C LEU A 112 -10.83 -3.41 0.60
N VAL A 113 -10.28 -3.15 1.78
CA VAL A 113 -10.58 -1.95 2.57
C VAL A 113 -9.35 -1.05 2.64
N ASN A 114 -9.54 0.21 2.27
CA ASN A 114 -8.45 1.16 2.10
C ASN A 114 -8.70 2.46 2.86
N VAL A 115 -7.60 3.10 3.26
CA VAL A 115 -7.57 4.47 3.74
C VAL A 115 -6.49 5.26 3.02
N ASP A 116 -6.82 6.48 2.59
CA ASP A 116 -5.90 7.36 1.87
C ASP A 116 -6.00 8.82 2.34
N ALA A 117 -4.88 9.54 2.17
CA ALA A 117 -4.78 10.98 2.43
C ALA A 117 -5.16 11.79 1.18
N VAL A 118 -4.47 11.51 0.07
CA VAL A 118 -4.57 12.21 -1.21
C VAL A 118 -5.54 11.49 -2.17
N GLY A 119 -5.68 10.18 -2.04
CA GLY A 119 -6.56 9.35 -2.87
C GLY A 119 -5.89 8.76 -4.10
N ASN A 120 -4.60 9.03 -4.34
CA ASN A 120 -3.86 8.55 -5.51
C ASN A 120 -3.80 7.02 -5.59
N ARG A 121 -3.73 6.33 -4.44
CA ARG A 121 -3.63 4.87 -4.42
C ARG A 121 -4.98 4.24 -4.71
N VAL A 122 -6.04 4.70 -4.05
CA VAL A 122 -7.40 4.19 -4.33
C VAL A 122 -7.89 4.57 -5.72
N ALA A 123 -7.48 5.73 -6.27
CA ALA A 123 -7.77 6.10 -7.65
C ALA A 123 -7.27 5.01 -8.61
N GLY A 124 -5.99 4.63 -8.52
CA GLY A 124 -5.42 3.57 -9.36
C GLY A 124 -5.93 2.16 -9.05
N MET A 125 -6.69 1.95 -7.97
CA MET A 125 -7.39 0.68 -7.73
C MET A 125 -8.79 0.66 -8.36
N VAL A 126 -9.36 1.82 -8.68
CA VAL A 126 -10.76 1.99 -9.13
C VAL A 126 -10.83 2.35 -10.62
N TRP A 127 -9.96 3.24 -11.10
CA TRP A 127 -10.00 3.76 -12.46
C TRP A 127 -8.67 4.39 -12.90
N GLY A 128 -8.42 4.42 -14.22
CA GLY A 128 -7.26 5.08 -14.84
C GLY A 128 -6.25 4.12 -15.47
N HIS A 129 -6.25 2.86 -15.05
CA HIS A 129 -5.32 1.83 -15.51
C HIS A 129 -6.05 0.63 -16.11
N PRO A 130 -5.54 0.05 -17.22
CA PRO A 130 -6.03 -1.22 -17.74
C PRO A 130 -5.92 -2.35 -16.72
N THR A 131 -4.84 -2.41 -15.93
CA THR A 131 -4.61 -3.44 -14.93
C THR A 131 -4.03 -2.87 -13.64
N SER A 132 -4.54 -3.32 -12.50
CA SER A 132 -4.03 -2.98 -11.17
C SER A 132 -3.73 -4.25 -10.39
N ILE A 133 -2.49 -4.42 -9.95
CA ILE A 133 -2.02 -5.59 -9.21
C ILE A 133 -1.84 -5.20 -7.74
N ILE A 134 -2.63 -5.84 -6.88
CA ILE A 134 -2.69 -5.60 -5.44
C ILE A 134 -1.92 -6.70 -4.72
N VAL A 135 -0.82 -6.32 -4.06
CA VAL A 135 0.02 -7.25 -3.32
C VAL A 135 -0.27 -7.16 -1.82
N ILE A 136 -0.51 -8.31 -1.20
CA ILE A 136 -1.08 -8.41 0.15
C ILE A 136 -0.27 -9.40 0.99
N GLY A 137 0.33 -8.92 2.08
CA GLY A 137 0.91 -9.79 3.11
C GLY A 137 -0.16 -10.44 4.00
N ARG A 138 0.14 -11.61 4.56
CA ARG A 138 -0.80 -12.38 5.41
C ARG A 138 -1.31 -11.59 6.62
N ASN A 139 -0.52 -10.63 7.12
CA ASN A 139 -0.86 -9.77 8.25
C ASN A 139 -2.01 -8.79 7.98
N LYS A 140 -2.44 -8.63 6.72
CA LYS A 140 -3.52 -7.73 6.30
C LYS A 140 -4.89 -8.43 6.20
N ILE A 141 -4.94 -9.74 6.44
CA ILE A 141 -6.19 -10.48 6.48
C ILE A 141 -6.94 -10.15 7.79
N VAL A 142 -8.21 -9.80 7.65
CA VAL A 142 -9.15 -9.51 8.74
C VAL A 142 -10.42 -10.32 8.54
N LYS A 143 -11.18 -10.55 9.62
CA LYS A 143 -12.46 -11.27 9.61
C LYS A 143 -13.46 -10.59 8.67
N ASP A 144 -13.73 -9.31 8.88
CA ASP A 144 -14.79 -8.55 8.24
C ASP A 144 -14.43 -7.05 8.10
N VAL A 145 -15.36 -6.27 7.57
CA VAL A 145 -15.18 -4.83 7.34
C VAL A 145 -15.04 -4.06 8.64
N ASP A 146 -15.72 -4.47 9.71
CA ASP A 146 -15.63 -3.82 11.02
C ASP A 146 -14.24 -4.00 11.63
N GLU A 147 -13.68 -5.21 11.57
CA GLU A 147 -12.29 -5.43 11.96
C GLU A 147 -11.33 -4.65 11.07
N ALA A 148 -11.60 -4.53 9.76
CA ALA A 148 -10.81 -3.70 8.86
C ALA A 148 -10.76 -2.23 9.33
N PHE A 149 -11.93 -1.64 9.60
CA PHE A 149 -12.03 -0.27 10.13
C PHE A 149 -11.34 -0.12 11.48
N TYR A 150 -11.50 -1.10 12.37
CA TYR A 150 -10.82 -1.13 13.66
C TYR A 150 -9.30 -1.11 13.49
N ARG A 151 -8.73 -2.05 12.73
CA ARG A 151 -7.28 -2.10 12.47
C ARG A 151 -6.81 -0.82 11.82
N ILE A 152 -7.52 -0.30 10.82
CA ILE A 152 -7.11 0.93 10.14
C ILE A 152 -7.08 2.11 11.11
N ARG A 153 -8.15 2.32 11.89
CA ARG A 153 -8.27 3.49 12.77
C ARG A 153 -7.38 3.40 14.00
N LYS A 154 -7.28 2.22 14.62
CA LYS A 154 -6.60 2.07 15.91
C LYS A 154 -5.13 1.69 15.75
N ILE A 155 -4.76 1.04 14.65
CA ILE A 155 -3.44 0.47 14.46
C ILE A 155 -2.72 1.14 13.29
N ILE A 156 -3.23 1.01 12.08
CA ILE A 156 -2.49 1.36 10.86
C ILE A 156 -2.27 2.87 10.76
N ALA A 157 -3.34 3.68 10.74
CA ALA A 157 -3.22 5.12 10.50
C ALA A 157 -2.43 5.87 11.60
N PRO A 158 -2.67 5.64 12.91
CA PRO A 158 -1.88 6.28 13.96
C PRO A 158 -0.40 5.92 13.90
N ASN A 159 -0.06 4.64 13.72
CA ASN A 159 1.33 4.21 13.64
C ASN A 159 2.01 4.71 12.35
N HIS A 160 1.30 4.70 11.21
CA HIS A 160 1.81 5.25 9.96
C HIS A 160 2.21 6.73 10.12
N VAL A 161 1.37 7.55 10.77
CA VAL A 161 1.66 8.96 11.01
C VAL A 161 2.83 9.12 11.99
N ARG A 162 2.80 8.43 13.13
CA ARG A 162 3.84 8.54 14.16
C ARG A 162 5.21 8.13 13.62
N ILE A 163 5.28 7.00 12.93
CA ILE A 163 6.52 6.50 12.33
C ILE A 163 7.11 7.53 11.38
N ARG A 164 6.31 8.07 10.45
CA ARG A 164 6.79 9.00 9.43
C ARG A 164 7.15 10.39 9.98
N SER A 165 6.35 10.91 10.92
CA SER A 165 6.46 12.30 11.37
C SER A 165 7.25 12.50 12.66
N VAL A 166 7.43 11.46 13.47
CA VAL A 166 8.10 11.53 14.78
C VAL A 166 9.34 10.65 14.80
N GLU A 167 9.24 9.39 14.37
CA GLU A 167 10.35 8.42 14.52
C GLU A 167 11.39 8.53 13.41
N LEU A 168 10.97 8.78 12.17
CA LEU A 168 11.84 8.82 10.99
C LEU A 168 12.14 10.25 10.48
N GLY A 169 11.77 11.28 11.26
CA GLY A 169 12.15 12.67 10.97
C GLY A 169 11.50 13.28 9.71
N GLY A 170 10.42 12.71 9.19
CA GLY A 170 9.69 13.28 8.06
C GLY A 170 8.89 14.53 8.43
N ARG A 171 8.06 14.98 7.49
CA ARG A 171 7.15 16.12 7.71
C ARG A 171 6.36 15.97 9.02
N LYS A 172 6.53 16.93 9.93
CA LYS A 172 5.79 16.99 11.21
C LYS A 172 4.28 17.02 10.93
N SER A 173 3.53 16.13 11.58
CA SER A 173 2.08 16.13 11.54
C SER A 173 1.50 16.87 12.75
N LYS A 174 0.45 17.66 12.51
CA LYS A 174 -0.34 18.35 13.54
C LYS A 174 -1.51 17.49 14.05
N THR A 175 -1.63 16.26 13.56
CA THR A 175 -2.69 15.36 13.98
C THR A 175 -2.45 14.85 15.41
N PRO A 176 -3.48 14.74 16.27
CA PRO A 176 -3.31 14.22 17.63
C PRO A 176 -2.74 12.80 17.69
N CYS A 177 -2.99 11.97 16.67
CA CYS A 177 -2.49 10.60 16.62
C CYS A 177 -0.96 10.51 16.43
N ALA A 178 -0.32 11.55 15.90
CA ALA A 178 1.14 11.61 15.79
C ALA A 178 1.80 11.57 17.18
N VAL A 179 1.20 12.25 18.17
CA VAL A 179 1.71 12.33 19.54
C VAL A 179 1.14 11.20 20.40
N THR A 180 -0.17 11.01 20.36
CA THR A 180 -0.87 10.09 21.29
C THR A 180 -0.76 8.61 20.88
N GLY A 181 -0.37 8.31 19.63
CA GLY A 181 -0.42 6.96 19.05
C GLY A 181 -1.84 6.40 18.90
N LYS A 182 -2.89 7.20 19.17
CA LYS A 182 -4.29 6.78 19.18
C LYS A 182 -5.13 7.67 18.27
N CYS A 183 -6.13 7.08 17.62
CA CYS A 183 -7.09 7.84 16.84
C CYS A 183 -8.05 8.61 17.76
N ASN A 184 -8.17 9.91 17.51
CA ASN A 184 -9.03 10.86 18.23
C ASN A 184 -10.21 11.35 17.37
N ASP A 185 -10.51 10.66 16.28
CA ASP A 185 -11.46 11.11 15.23
C ASP A 185 -11.35 12.60 14.84
N CYS A 186 -10.11 13.10 14.73
CA CYS A 186 -9.87 14.53 14.52
C CYS A 186 -10.34 15.02 13.14
N ARG A 187 -10.37 16.34 12.93
CA ARG A 187 -10.59 17.00 11.64
C ARG A 187 -9.39 17.86 11.21
N ALA A 188 -8.19 17.49 11.65
CA ALA A 188 -6.95 18.17 11.26
C ALA A 188 -6.75 18.12 9.73
N ARG A 189 -6.29 19.22 9.14
CA ARG A 189 -6.13 19.38 7.69
C ARG A 189 -5.10 18.44 7.07
N ASP A 190 -4.12 17.99 7.85
CA ASP A 190 -3.02 17.13 7.42
C ASP A 190 -3.22 15.65 7.79
N ARG A 191 -4.44 15.24 8.15
CA ARG A 191 -4.73 13.83 8.47
C ARG A 191 -4.53 12.93 7.25
N VAL A 192 -4.01 11.73 7.49
CA VAL A 192 -3.78 10.73 6.42
C VAL A 192 -5.01 9.85 6.13
N CYS A 193 -6.07 10.02 6.90
CA CYS A 193 -7.27 9.18 6.85
C CYS A 193 -8.51 9.94 6.38
N ASN A 194 -8.39 10.65 5.26
CA ASN A 194 -9.47 11.45 4.68
C ASN A 194 -10.45 10.59 3.88
N ILE A 195 -9.94 9.58 3.18
CA ILE A 195 -10.71 8.77 2.24
C ILE A 195 -10.73 7.35 2.75
N PHE A 196 -11.92 6.77 2.89
CA PHE A 196 -12.11 5.34 3.09
C PHE A 196 -12.83 4.76 1.88
N THR A 197 -12.32 3.65 1.37
CA THR A 197 -13.00 2.91 0.29
C THR A 197 -13.09 1.43 0.62
N ILE A 198 -14.15 0.82 0.11
CA ILE A 198 -14.36 -0.63 0.11
C ILE A 198 -14.53 -1.02 -1.35
N ILE A 199 -13.67 -1.91 -1.84
CA ILE A 199 -13.85 -2.52 -3.16
C ILE A 199 -14.60 -3.83 -2.94
N GLU A 200 -15.88 -3.81 -3.30
CA GLU A 200 -16.79 -4.96 -3.27
C GLU A 200 -16.51 -5.94 -4.41
N GLY A 201 -15.94 -5.50 -5.53
CA GLY A 201 -15.63 -6.37 -6.65
C GLY A 201 -14.84 -5.66 -7.73
N LYS A 202 -14.46 -6.40 -8.78
CA LYS A 202 -13.67 -5.86 -9.88
C LYS A 202 -14.40 -4.66 -10.53
N PRO A 203 -13.74 -3.48 -10.66
CA PRO A 203 -14.28 -2.36 -11.43
C PRO A 203 -14.45 -2.71 -12.91
N PHE A 204 -15.46 -2.14 -13.57
CA PHE A 204 -15.79 -2.45 -14.97
C PHE A 204 -14.62 -2.24 -15.94
N PHE A 205 -13.83 -1.17 -15.76
CA PHE A 205 -12.79 -0.77 -16.71
C PHE A 205 -11.36 -1.01 -16.23
N THR A 206 -11.17 -1.65 -15.07
CA THR A 206 -9.85 -1.92 -14.51
C THR A 206 -9.75 -3.40 -14.15
N ASP A 207 -8.79 -4.10 -14.77
CA ASP A 207 -8.50 -5.48 -14.43
C ASP A 207 -7.74 -5.56 -13.10
N LEU A 208 -8.49 -5.76 -12.02
CA LEU A 208 -7.94 -5.83 -10.67
C LEU A 208 -7.48 -7.26 -10.36
N LYS A 209 -6.20 -7.45 -10.03
CA LYS A 209 -5.60 -8.74 -9.68
C LYS A 209 -5.01 -8.70 -8.27
N VAL A 210 -5.03 -9.82 -7.56
CA VAL A 210 -4.49 -9.95 -6.21
C VAL A 210 -3.37 -10.98 -6.15
N VAL A 211 -2.27 -10.62 -5.48
CA VAL A 211 -1.18 -11.53 -5.12
C VAL A 211 -1.06 -11.58 -3.61
N PHE A 212 -1.43 -12.72 -3.02
CA PHE A 212 -1.17 -12.99 -1.62
C PHE A 212 0.24 -13.49 -1.42
N VAL A 213 0.93 -12.91 -0.44
CA VAL A 213 2.25 -13.35 -0.02
C VAL A 213 2.15 -13.87 1.40
N ASN A 214 2.62 -15.10 1.61
CA ASN A 214 2.61 -15.76 2.91
C ASN A 214 3.71 -15.22 3.85
N GLU A 215 3.83 -13.90 3.95
CA GLU A 215 4.77 -13.17 4.78
C GLU A 215 4.09 -11.92 5.36
N ASP A 216 4.64 -11.40 6.45
CA ASP A 216 4.13 -10.18 7.06
C ASP A 216 4.72 -8.96 6.34
N LEU A 217 3.90 -8.29 5.52
CA LEU A 217 4.30 -7.17 4.66
C LEU A 217 3.40 -5.94 4.89
N GLY A 218 3.96 -4.75 4.72
CA GLY A 218 3.30 -3.48 5.00
C GLY A 218 3.02 -3.29 6.50
N LEU A 219 1.94 -2.57 6.84
CA LEU A 219 1.61 -2.20 8.21
C LEU A 219 0.19 -2.63 8.57
N SER A 220 0.08 -3.72 9.33
CA SER A 220 -1.17 -4.21 9.92
C SER A 220 -0.81 -5.36 10.87
N TRP A 221 -1.51 -5.47 11.99
CA TRP A 221 -1.42 -6.61 12.89
C TRP A 221 -2.67 -6.72 13.75
N ASP A 222 -2.88 -7.89 14.34
CA ASP A 222 -3.81 -8.07 15.44
C ASP A 222 -3.09 -7.74 16.78
N PRO A 223 -3.65 -6.90 17.66
CA PRO A 223 -3.04 -6.57 18.95
C PRO A 223 -2.79 -7.76 19.87
N THR A 224 -3.47 -8.89 19.66
CA THR A 224 -3.32 -10.12 20.44
C THR A 224 -2.16 -11.00 19.98
N TRP A 225 -1.53 -10.69 18.85
CA TRP A 225 -0.38 -11.46 18.35
C TRP A 225 0.86 -11.32 19.23
N PRO A 226 1.81 -12.27 19.12
CA PRO A 226 3.09 -12.18 19.81
C PRO A 226 3.80 -10.84 19.57
N LYS A 227 4.32 -10.24 20.66
CA LYS A 227 4.90 -8.88 20.62
C LYS A 227 6.11 -8.80 19.70
N ASP A 228 6.94 -9.83 19.67
CA ASP A 228 8.10 -9.97 18.78
C ASP A 228 7.70 -9.89 17.31
N ARG A 229 6.63 -10.58 16.90
CA ARG A 229 6.09 -10.48 15.54
C ARG A 229 5.63 -9.06 15.22
N ILE A 230 4.91 -8.42 16.14
CA ILE A 230 4.44 -7.03 15.96
C ILE A 230 5.62 -6.07 15.80
N MET A 231 6.64 -6.18 16.67
CA MET A 231 7.87 -5.38 16.56
C MET A 231 8.56 -5.60 15.22
N GLN A 232 8.67 -6.85 14.77
CA GLN A 232 9.27 -7.16 13.47
C GLN A 232 8.52 -6.52 12.29
N ILE A 233 7.18 -6.51 12.32
CA ILE A 233 6.34 -5.84 11.32
C ILE A 233 6.65 -4.34 11.29
N VAL A 234 6.67 -3.70 12.46
CA VAL A 234 6.93 -2.26 12.59
C VAL A 234 8.34 -1.90 12.12
N GLU A 235 9.37 -2.65 12.53
CA GLU A 235 10.75 -2.38 12.13
C GLU A 235 10.99 -2.64 10.64
N ASN A 236 10.38 -3.67 10.07
CA ASN A 236 10.43 -3.89 8.62
C ASN A 236 9.67 -2.83 7.83
N TYR A 237 8.60 -2.29 8.39
CA TYR A 237 7.86 -1.20 7.77
C TYR A 237 8.68 0.10 7.74
N LYS A 238 9.37 0.44 8.84
CA LYS A 238 10.23 1.64 8.95
C LYS A 238 11.31 1.70 7.88
N LYS A 239 11.88 0.56 7.51
CA LYS A 239 12.95 0.45 6.49
C LYS A 239 12.49 0.80 5.08
N SER A 240 11.18 0.77 4.80
CA SER A 240 10.67 0.82 3.42
C SER A 240 9.53 1.83 3.21
N VAL A 241 9.01 2.44 4.28
CA VAL A 241 7.98 3.49 4.16
C VAL A 241 8.57 4.75 3.53
N TRP A 242 7.82 5.37 2.62
CA TRP A 242 8.22 6.64 2.05
C TRP A 242 8.09 7.78 3.06
N ILE A 243 9.17 8.54 3.21
CA ILE A 243 9.22 9.72 4.07
C ILE A 243 9.07 10.97 3.19
N PRO A 244 8.02 11.77 3.38
CA PRO A 244 7.85 13.00 2.64
C PRO A 244 8.87 14.01 3.17
N VAL A 245 9.61 14.65 2.26
CA VAL A 245 10.50 15.75 2.60
C VAL A 245 9.67 16.83 3.31
N GLY A 246 10.15 17.30 4.46
CA GLY A 246 9.50 18.39 5.18
C GLY A 246 9.56 19.66 4.33
N ASN A 247 8.46 20.40 4.27
CA ASN A 247 8.57 21.82 3.95
C ASN A 247 9.00 22.50 5.25
N GLU A 248 10.19 23.09 5.26
CA GLU A 248 10.46 24.21 6.16
C GLU A 248 9.51 25.33 5.74
N ASN A 249 8.37 25.42 6.43
CA ASN A 249 7.54 26.62 6.48
C ASN A 249 7.73 27.23 7.86
#